data_AF-A0A9W6P501-F1
#
_entry.id   AF-A0A9W6P501-F1
#
_cell.length_a   1.000
_cell.length_b   1.000
_cell.length_c   1.000
_cell.angle_alpha   90.00
_cell.angle_beta   90.00
_cell.angle_gamma   90.00
#
_symmetry.space_group_name_H-M   'P 1'
#
loop_
_entity.id
_entity.type
_entity.pdbx_description
1 polymer ?
#
loop_
_entity_poly.entity_id
_entity_poly.type
_entity_poly.pdbx_seq_one_letter_code
_entity_poly.pdbx_strand_id
1 'polypeptide(L)'
;MTIIEFLKARLDEDEKQLYASVEMGGAAAVDARRLLTEITAKRRIVERVEHRTQLRHAATAEGLADAAPRTDGHNAVLNHLALAYADHPDYSSLWRP
;
A
#
# COMPACT_ATOMS: atom_id res chain seq x y z
N MET A 1 8.76 -6.27 -9.31
CA MET A 1 7.80 -5.87 -8.26
C MET A 1 7.90 -4.37 -8.03
N THR A 2 6.81 -3.64 -8.19
CA THR A 2 6.69 -2.24 -7.76
C THR A 2 6.28 -2.15 -6.29
N ILE A 3 6.47 -1.01 -5.64
CA ILE A 3 6.02 -0.81 -4.25
C ILE A 3 4.50 -0.95 -4.10
N ILE A 4 3.72 -0.58 -5.13
CA ILE A 4 2.26 -0.74 -5.16
C ILE A 4 1.87 -2.22 -5.23
N GLU A 5 2.49 -2.98 -6.13
CA GLU A 5 2.27 -4.43 -6.25
C GLU A 5 2.61 -5.15 -4.94
N PHE A 6 3.75 -4.81 -4.34
CA PHE A 6 4.18 -5.34 -3.06
C PHE A 6 3.17 -5.03 -1.94
N LEU A 7 2.76 -3.76 -1.79
CA LEU A 7 1.80 -3.36 -0.76
C LEU A 7 0.43 -4.03 -0.94
N LYS A 8 -0.06 -4.17 -2.17
CA LYS A 8 -1.31 -4.89 -2.45
C LYS A 8 -1.20 -6.35 -2.00
N ALA A 9 -0.14 -7.04 -2.41
CA ALA A 9 0.08 -8.44 -2.04
C ALA A 9 0.16 -8.64 -0.51
N ARG A 10 0.86 -7.75 0.19
CA ARG A 10 0.99 -7.82 1.65
C ARG A 10 -0.30 -7.48 2.39
N LEU A 11 -1.07 -6.50 1.93
CA LEU A 11 -2.37 -6.20 2.51
C LEU A 11 -3.39 -7.34 2.31
N ASP A 12 -3.32 -8.05 1.19
CA ASP A 12 -4.14 -9.25 0.95
C ASP A 12 -3.73 -10.41 1.87
N GLU A 13 -2.43 -10.53 2.17
CA GLU A 13 -1.91 -11.51 3.13
C GLU A 13 -2.34 -11.19 4.56
N ASP A 14 -2.19 -9.93 5.01
CA ASP A 14 -2.65 -9.47 6.32
C ASP A 14 -4.15 -9.74 6.52
N GLU A 15 -4.97 -9.48 5.50
CA GLU A 15 -6.41 -9.74 5.52
C GLU A 15 -6.69 -11.25 5.69
N LYS A 16 -6.00 -12.10 4.93
CA LYS A 16 -6.12 -13.57 5.05
C LYS A 16 -5.68 -14.08 6.42
N GLN A 17 -4.56 -13.60 6.93
CA GLN A 17 -4.05 -13.97 8.25
C GLN A 17 -5.03 -13.54 9.36
N LEU A 18 -5.63 -12.36 9.22
CA LEU A 18 -6.64 -11.89 10.14
C LEU A 18 -7.87 -12.82 10.15
N TYR A 19 -8.41 -13.17 8.97
CA TYR A 19 -9.52 -14.11 8.88
C TYR A 19 -9.19 -15.47 9.49
N ALA A 20 -8.03 -16.04 9.17
CA ALA A 20 -7.58 -17.30 9.74
C ALA A 20 -7.44 -17.23 11.27
N SER A 21 -6.94 -16.11 11.81
CA SER A 21 -6.82 -15.92 13.26
C SER A 21 -8.17 -15.86 13.97
N VAL A 22 -9.19 -15.28 13.33
CA VAL A 22 -10.56 -15.20 13.86
C VAL A 22 -11.21 -16.59 13.85
N GLU A 23 -11.04 -17.34 12.76
CA GLU A 23 -11.56 -18.72 12.65
C GLU A 23 -10.94 -19.65 13.70
N MET A 24 -9.66 -19.49 13.98
CA MET A 24 -8.95 -20.25 15.04
C MET A 24 -9.21 -19.73 16.46
N GLY A 25 -10.05 -18.70 16.63
CA GLY A 25 -10.38 -18.12 17.93
C GLY A 25 -9.25 -17.31 18.58
N GLY A 26 -8.21 -16.93 17.83
CA GLY A 26 -7.03 -16.23 18.32
C GLY A 26 -7.20 -14.72 18.49
N ALA A 27 -8.09 -14.07 17.72
CA ALA A 27 -8.35 -12.63 17.81
C ALA A 27 -9.71 -12.32 18.45
N ALA A 28 -9.74 -11.42 19.43
CA ALA A 28 -10.99 -10.90 19.96
C ALA A 28 -11.75 -10.13 18.86
N ALA A 29 -13.09 -10.24 18.82
CA ALA A 29 -13.90 -9.66 17.74
C ALA A 29 -13.73 -8.14 17.56
N VAL A 30 -13.49 -7.41 18.65
CA VAL A 30 -13.22 -5.96 18.62
C VAL A 30 -11.87 -5.66 17.97
N ASP A 31 -10.84 -6.45 18.28
CA ASP A 31 -9.50 -6.31 17.70
C ASP A 31 -9.52 -6.67 16.23
N ALA A 32 -10.25 -7.72 15.85
CA ALA A 32 -10.39 -8.12 14.46
C ALA A 32 -11.05 -7.04 13.61
N ARG A 33 -12.12 -6.42 14.11
CA ARG A 33 -12.80 -5.32 13.42
C ARG A 33 -11.89 -4.09 13.26
N ARG A 34 -11.10 -3.75 14.28
CA ARG A 34 -10.13 -2.65 14.20
C ARG A 34 -9.07 -2.92 13.13
N LEU A 35 -8.46 -4.11 13.16
CA LEU A 35 -7.43 -4.50 12.19
C LEU A 35 -7.95 -4.51 10.75
N LEU A 36 -9.16 -5.02 10.52
CA LEU A 36 -9.79 -4.98 9.20
C LEU A 36 -10.02 -3.53 8.70
N THR A 37 -10.38 -2.62 9.62
CA THR A 37 -10.54 -1.20 9.31
C THR A 37 -9.19 -0.58 8.93
N GLU A 38 -8.11 -0.92 9.63
CA GLU A 38 -6.76 -0.47 9.31
C GLU A 38 -6.29 -0.98 7.93
N ILE A 39 -6.48 -2.27 7.63
CA ILE A 39 -6.15 -2.86 6.31
C ILE A 39 -6.93 -2.14 5.21
N THR A 40 -8.24 -1.95 5.41
CA THR A 40 -9.10 -1.25 4.45
C THR A 40 -8.63 0.19 4.21
N ALA A 41 -8.24 0.91 5.27
CA ALA A 41 -7.72 2.27 5.15
C ALA A 41 -6.40 2.30 4.36
N LYS A 42 -5.46 1.39 4.64
CA LYS A 42 -4.20 1.26 3.90
C LYS A 42 -4.44 0.94 2.42
N ARG A 43 -5.37 0.03 2.10
CA ARG A 43 -5.74 -0.32 0.71
C ARG A 43 -6.25 0.91 -0.05
N ARG A 44 -7.15 1.69 0.55
CA ARG A 44 -7.66 2.95 -0.05
C ARG A 44 -6.57 3.98 -0.29
N ILE A 45 -5.57 4.08 0.60
CA ILE A 45 -4.41 4.97 0.40
C ILE A 45 -3.61 4.52 -0.83
N VAL A 46 -3.31 3.22 -0.94
CA VAL A 46 -2.56 2.66 -2.08
C VAL A 46 -3.31 2.92 -3.39
N GLU A 47 -4.61 2.61 -3.45
CA GLU A 47 -5.46 2.85 -4.62
C GLU A 47 -5.49 4.32 -5.03
N ARG A 48 -5.59 5.24 -4.07
CA ARG A 48 -5.60 6.69 -4.36
C ARG A 48 -4.26 7.19 -4.89
N VAL A 49 -3.15 6.63 -4.42
CA VAL A 49 -1.82 6.97 -4.95
C VAL A 49 -1.63 6.38 -6.35
N GLU A 50 -2.03 5.14 -6.56
CA GLU A 50 -1.99 4.49 -7.88
C GLU A 50 -2.82 5.25 -8.91
N HIS A 51 -4.07 5.58 -8.58
CA HIS A 51 -4.95 6.33 -9.47
C HIS A 51 -4.40 7.71 -9.84
N ARG A 52 -3.85 8.46 -8.86
CA ARG A 52 -3.18 9.74 -9.14
C ARG A 52 -1.95 9.58 -10.04
N THR A 53 -1.19 8.49 -9.85
CA THR A 53 -0.03 8.18 -10.67
C THR A 53 -0.45 7.90 -12.11
N GLN A 54 -1.53 7.13 -12.31
CA GLN A 54 -2.12 6.85 -13.63
C GLN A 54 -2.62 8.11 -14.32
N LEU A 55 -3.41 8.95 -13.63
CA LEU A 55 -3.91 10.21 -14.18
C LEU A 55 -2.78 11.13 -14.62
N ARG A 56 -1.72 11.23 -13.81
CA ARG A 56 -0.53 12.00 -14.17
C ARG A 56 0.17 11.44 -15.41
N HIS A 57 0.33 10.12 -15.49
CA HIS A 57 0.92 9.49 -16.66
C HIS A 57 0.11 9.75 -17.94
N ALA A 58 -1.23 9.68 -17.85
CA ALA A 58 -2.11 10.04 -18.96
C ALA A 58 -1.94 11.51 -19.37
N ALA A 59 -1.98 12.44 -18.41
CA ALA A 59 -1.80 13.86 -18.69
C ALA A 59 -0.42 14.20 -19.30
N THR A 60 0.65 13.52 -18.87
CA THR A 60 1.98 13.67 -19.49
C THR A 60 1.99 13.12 -20.91
N ALA A 61 1.36 11.97 -21.17
CA ALA A 61 1.28 11.38 -22.51
C ALA A 61 0.49 12.27 -23.50
N GLU A 62 -0.52 12.98 -23.00
CA GLU A 62 -1.33 13.94 -23.78
C GLU A 62 -0.67 15.33 -23.90
N GLY A 63 0.52 15.53 -23.31
CA GLY A 63 1.21 16.83 -23.30
C GLY A 63 0.49 17.91 -22.47
N LEU A 64 -0.46 17.51 -21.63
CA LEU A 64 -1.29 18.40 -20.80
C LEU A 64 -0.69 18.68 -19.42
N ALA A 65 0.35 17.93 -19.02
CA ALA A 65 1.03 18.13 -17.74
C ALA A 65 2.44 18.68 -17.95
N ASP A 66 2.78 19.73 -17.20
CA ASP A 66 4.14 20.24 -17.11
C ASP A 66 5.07 19.11 -16.64
N ALA A 67 6.27 19.03 -17.20
CA ALA A 67 7.28 18.01 -16.89
C ALA A 67 7.91 18.22 -15.50
N ALA A 68 7.15 18.79 -14.57
CA ALA A 68 7.55 19.02 -13.20
C ALA A 68 8.18 17.74 -12.65
N PRO A 69 9.34 17.87 -11.98
CA PRO A 69 10.12 16.74 -11.52
C PRO A 69 9.21 15.77 -10.76
N ARG A 70 9.42 14.46 -10.97
CA ARG A 70 8.67 13.37 -10.35
C ARG A 70 8.76 13.52 -8.84
N THR A 71 7.95 14.37 -8.21
CA THR A 71 8.06 14.67 -6.78
C THR A 71 7.62 13.45 -5.98
N ASP A 72 8.61 12.64 -5.63
CA ASP A 72 8.99 11.98 -4.37
C ASP A 72 7.92 11.86 -3.26
N GLY A 73 7.00 12.81 -3.10
CA GLY A 73 5.99 12.81 -2.04
C GLY A 73 4.94 11.70 -2.16
N HIS A 74 4.58 11.26 -3.38
CA HIS A 74 3.71 10.08 -3.55
C HIS A 74 4.42 8.78 -3.15
N ASN A 75 5.73 8.72 -3.38
CA ASN A 75 6.55 7.60 -2.94
C ASN A 75 6.72 7.62 -1.42
N ALA A 76 6.82 8.79 -0.77
CA ALA A 76 7.00 8.88 0.68
C ALA A 76 5.89 8.16 1.48
N VAL A 77 4.62 8.37 1.11
CA VAL A 77 3.51 7.68 1.79
C VAL A 77 3.58 6.17 1.60
N LEU A 78 3.89 5.70 0.38
CA LEU A 78 4.02 4.27 0.10
C LEU A 78 5.25 3.67 0.79
N ASN A 79 6.36 4.40 0.85
CA ASN A 79 7.59 4.00 1.56
C ASN A 79 7.32 3.83 3.06
N HIS A 80 6.59 4.75 3.67
CA HIS A 80 6.18 4.62 5.08
C HIS A 80 5.25 3.42 5.31
N LEU A 81 4.30 3.15 4.41
CA LEU A 81 3.48 1.94 4.50
C LEU A 81 4.31 0.66 4.34
N ALA A 82 5.28 0.68 3.43
CA ALA A 82 6.14 -0.48 3.15
C ALA A 82 7.08 -0.80 4.33
N LEU A 83 7.37 0.17 5.20
CA LEU A 83 8.20 -0.04 6.38
C LEU A 83 7.62 -1.09 7.34
N ALA A 84 6.30 -1.28 7.37
CA ALA A 84 5.66 -2.32 8.16
C ALA A 84 6.07 -3.75 7.73
N TYR A 85 6.62 -3.88 6.52
CA TYR A 85 7.04 -5.15 5.92
C TYR A 85 8.54 -5.17 5.62
N ALA A 86 9.35 -4.37 6.33
CA ALA A 86 10.79 -4.25 6.06
C ALA A 86 11.58 -5.57 6.21
N ASP A 87 11.08 -6.50 7.01
CA ASP A 87 11.67 -7.82 7.22
C ASP A 87 11.21 -8.86 6.18
N HIS A 88 10.31 -8.49 5.26
CA HIS A 88 9.82 -9.40 4.22
C HIS A 88 10.90 -9.61 3.13
N PRO A 89 11.13 -10.84 2.63
CA PRO A 89 12.18 -11.10 1.62
C PRO A 89 12.01 -10.30 0.32
N ASP A 90 10.77 -10.06 -0.10
CA ASP A 90 10.46 -9.24 -1.29
C ASP A 90 10.56 -7.71 -1.05
N TYR A 91 10.86 -7.27 0.18
CA TYR A 91 11.03 -5.85 0.49
C TYR A 91 12.30 -5.31 -0.17
N SER A 92 12.19 -4.19 -0.89
CA SER A 92 13.34 -3.51 -1.48
C SER A 92 13.87 -2.40 -0.57
N SER A 93 15.19 -2.37 -0.34
CA SER A 93 15.85 -1.29 0.41
C SER A 93 15.72 0.08 -0.25
N LEU A 94 15.37 0.13 -1.55
CA LEU A 94 15.07 1.36 -2.28
C LEU A 94 13.75 2.01 -1.83
N TRP A 95 12.90 1.28 -1.10
CA TRP A 95 11.64 1.80 -0.55
C TRP A 95 11.80 2.34 0.87
N ARG A 96 13.03 2.40 1.40
CA ARG A 96 13.28 3.08 2.67
C ARG A 96 13.00 4.58 2.52
N PRO A 97 12.23 5.19 3.45
CA PRO A 97 11.98 6.63 3.44
C PRO A 97 13.25 7.47 3.46
#